data_AF-A0A2M7S1E5-F1
#
_entry.id   AF-A0A2M7S1E5-F1
#
_cell.length_a   1.000
_cell.length_b   1.000
_cell.length_c   1.000
_cell.angle_alpha   90.00
_cell.angle_beta   90.00
_cell.angle_gamma   90.00
#
_symmetry.space_group_name_H-M   'P 1'
#
loop_
_entity.id
_entity.type
_entity.pdbx_description
1 polymer ?
#
loop_
_entity_poly.entity_id
_entity_poly.type
_entity_poly.pdbx_seq_one_letter_code
_entity_poly.pdbx_strand_id
1 'polypeptide(L)'
;MAKMNIPKNRRLIFIVAVVIIAVLTLNSGFRNLIKYKLQHIKLTGELEQMKSENERLEKEIYYLENDKSYMEYLIRRDLGYIKPGEIEYRIISNK
;
A
#
# COMPACT_ATOMS: atom_id res chain seq x y z
N MET A 1 14.27 -55.18 -2.73
CA MET A 1 14.62 -54.00 -1.91
C MET A 1 16.08 -53.63 -2.15
N ALA A 2 16.35 -52.65 -3.02
CA ALA A 2 17.72 -52.28 -3.39
C ALA A 2 18.36 -51.43 -2.29
N LYS A 3 19.38 -51.96 -1.61
CA LYS A 3 20.23 -51.18 -0.69
C LYS A 3 21.11 -50.26 -1.53
N MET A 4 20.72 -49.00 -1.64
CA MET A 4 21.53 -47.96 -2.27
C MET A 4 22.76 -47.66 -1.39
N ASN A 5 23.90 -48.24 -1.77
CA ASN A 5 25.20 -47.97 -1.14
C ASN A 5 25.71 -46.59 -1.56
N ILE A 6 25.14 -45.54 -0.96
CA ILE A 6 25.65 -44.17 -1.08
C ILE A 6 27.05 -44.15 -0.44
N PRO A 7 28.11 -43.73 -1.16
CA PRO A 7 29.47 -43.74 -0.63
C PRO A 7 29.57 -42.78 0.58
N LYS A 8 30.40 -43.14 1.56
CA LYS A 8 30.47 -42.51 2.91
C LYS A 8 30.64 -40.98 2.86
N ASN A 9 31.37 -40.49 1.86
CA ASN A 9 31.56 -39.07 1.55
C ASN A 9 30.28 -38.35 1.08
N ARG A 10 29.45 -38.96 0.24
CA ARG A 10 28.16 -38.39 -0.20
C ARG A 10 27.13 -38.35 0.93
N ARG A 11 27.12 -39.35 1.82
CA ARG A 11 26.29 -39.31 3.04
C ARG A 11 26.68 -38.17 3.95
N LEU A 12 27.98 -37.92 4.11
CA LEU A 12 28.50 -36.86 4.95
C LEU A 12 28.14 -35.46 4.40
N ILE A 13 28.27 -35.25 3.09
CA ILE A 13 27.82 -34.02 2.42
C ILE A 13 26.33 -33.79 2.62
N PHE A 14 25.52 -34.84 2.49
CA PHE A 14 24.07 -34.73 2.67
C PHE A 14 23.72 -34.34 4.12
N ILE A 15 24.37 -34.94 5.11
CA ILE A 15 24.19 -34.59 6.52
C ILE A 15 24.58 -33.14 6.78
N VAL A 16 25.72 -32.68 6.25
CA VAL A 16 26.17 -31.29 6.40
C VAL A 16 25.17 -30.31 5.77
N ALA A 17 24.67 -30.62 4.56
CA ALA A 17 23.67 -29.78 3.91
C ALA A 17 22.36 -29.69 4.73
N VAL A 18 21.90 -30.82 5.28
CA VAL A 18 20.71 -30.86 6.15
C VAL A 18 20.92 -30.05 7.43
N VAL A 19 22.09 -30.14 8.05
CA VAL A 19 22.43 -29.35 9.25
C VAL A 19 22.45 -27.85 8.94
N ILE A 20 23.03 -27.44 7.80
CA ILE A 20 23.03 -26.04 7.38
C ILE A 20 21.61 -25.53 7.17
N ILE A 21 20.77 -26.29 6.46
CA ILE A 21 19.36 -25.94 6.26
C ILE A 21 18.61 -25.88 7.60
N ALA A 22 18.84 -26.83 8.50
CA ALA A 22 18.24 -26.82 9.83
C ALA A 22 18.66 -25.58 10.63
N VAL A 23 19.94 -25.23 10.65
CA VAL A 23 20.43 -24.02 11.33
C VAL A 23 19.83 -22.76 10.74
N LEU A 24 19.73 -22.65 9.42
CA LEU A 24 19.12 -21.50 8.74
C LEU A 24 17.60 -21.40 8.97
N THR A 25 16.91 -22.54 9.11
CA THR A 25 15.44 -22.60 9.24
C THR A 25 14.94 -22.57 10.69
N LEU A 26 15.74 -23.06 11.64
CA LEU A 26 15.47 -23.01 13.08
C LEU A 26 15.90 -21.67 13.70
N ASN A 27 16.86 -20.97 13.09
CA ASN A 27 17.24 -19.65 13.58
C ASN A 27 16.12 -18.64 13.26
N SER A 28 15.48 -18.16 14.32
CA SER A 28 14.45 -17.11 14.27
C SER A 28 14.95 -15.83 13.58
N GLY A 29 16.26 -15.61 13.51
CA GLY A 29 16.88 -14.48 12.84
C GLY A 29 16.52 -14.33 11.36
N PHE A 30 16.53 -15.41 10.57
CA PHE A 30 16.23 -15.32 9.13
C PHE A 30 14.74 -15.03 8.88
N ARG A 31 13.86 -15.68 9.64
CA ARG A 31 12.41 -15.42 9.57
C ARG A 31 12.08 -13.99 10.00
N ASN A 32 12.72 -13.51 11.06
CA ASN A 32 12.55 -12.14 11.54
C ASN A 32 13.08 -11.13 10.53
N LEU A 33 14.21 -11.38 9.89
CA LEU A 33 14.75 -10.49 8.86
C LEU A 33 13.78 -10.33 7.69
N ILE A 34 13.21 -11.43 7.19
CA ILE A 34 12.19 -11.38 6.13
C ILE A 34 10.95 -10.61 6.62
N LYS A 35 10.48 -10.92 7.84
CA LYS A 35 9.32 -10.25 8.43
C LYS A 35 9.55 -8.73 8.55
N TYR A 36 10.70 -8.31 9.05
CA TYR A 36 11.04 -6.89 9.17
C TYR A 36 11.20 -6.22 7.82
N LYS A 37 11.79 -6.90 6.84
CA LYS A 37 11.89 -6.36 5.47
C LYS A 37 10.51 -6.13 4.85
N LEU A 38 9.60 -7.10 4.99
CA LEU A 38 8.22 -6.97 4.49
C LEU A 38 7.45 -5.87 5.22
N GLN A 39 7.59 -5.79 6.54
CA GLN A 39 6.99 -4.71 7.33
C GLN A 39 7.54 -3.35 6.92
N HIS A 40 8.85 -3.25 6.74
CA HIS A 40 9.48 -2.01 6.30
C HIS A 40 8.92 -1.56 4.95
N ILE A 41 8.88 -2.45 3.95
CA ILE A 41 8.31 -2.13 2.62
C ILE A 41 6.85 -1.65 2.75
N LYS A 42 6.04 -2.34 3.57
CA LYS A 42 4.65 -1.96 3.81
C LYS A 42 4.54 -0.57 4.45
N LEU A 43 5.28 -0.32 5.53
CA LEU A 43 5.25 0.95 6.26
C LEU A 43 5.77 2.09 5.39
N THR A 44 6.81 1.87 4.59
CA THR A 44 7.32 2.89 3.66
C THR A 44 6.26 3.25 2.61
N GLY A 45 5.57 2.25 2.05
CA GLY A 45 4.47 2.50 1.11
C GLY A 45 3.30 3.27 1.75
N GLU A 46 2.90 2.90 2.97
CA GLU A 46 1.86 3.62 3.71
C GLU A 46 2.27 5.07 4.01
N LEU A 47 3.53 5.30 4.38
CA LEU A 47 4.06 6.65 4.61
C LEU A 47 4.05 7.51 3.34
N GLU A 48 4.46 6.95 2.20
CA GLU A 48 4.43 7.67 0.93
C GLU A 48 2.99 8.03 0.51
N GLN A 49 2.05 7.09 0.68
CA GLN A 49 0.63 7.34 0.43
C GLN A 49 0.08 8.45 1.34
N MET A 50 0.35 8.38 2.65
CA MET A 50 -0.11 9.40 3.60
C MET A 50 0.49 10.78 3.29
N LYS A 51 1.76 10.86 2.89
CA LYS A 51 2.39 12.12 2.48
C LYS A 51 1.74 12.71 1.24
N SER A 52 1.51 11.89 0.21
CA SER A 52 0.84 12.33 -1.01
C SER A 52 -0.58 12.81 -0.73
N GLU A 53 -1.31 12.13 0.16
CA GLU A 53 -2.65 12.55 0.54
C GLU A 53 -2.63 13.84 1.36
N ASN A 54 -1.68 14.00 2.27
CA ASN A 54 -1.51 15.23 3.02
C ASN A 54 -1.20 16.43 2.09
N GLU A 55 -0.28 16.26 1.13
CA GLU A 55 0.00 17.31 0.13
C GLU A 55 -1.23 17.66 -0.73
N ARG A 56 -2.06 16.67 -1.06
CA ARG A 56 -3.31 16.89 -1.79
C ARG A 56 -4.30 17.70 -0.96
N LEU A 57 -4.48 17.33 0.31
CA LEU A 57 -5.38 18.01 1.24
C LEU A 57 -4.91 19.43 1.55
N GLU A 58 -3.61 19.67 1.72
CA GLU A 58 -3.05 21.01 1.92
C GLU A 58 -3.34 21.93 0.72
N LYS A 59 -3.20 21.41 -0.51
CA LYS A 59 -3.60 22.15 -1.72
C LYS A 59 -5.10 22.44 -1.76
N GLU A 60 -5.92 21.46 -1.39
CA GLU A 60 -7.37 21.60 -1.34
C GLU A 60 -7.79 22.68 -0.33
N ILE A 61 -7.20 22.69 0.86
CA ILE A 61 -7.38 23.75 1.86
C ILE A 61 -6.96 25.10 1.29
N TYR A 62 -5.79 25.19 0.64
CA TYR A 62 -5.32 26.43 0.03
C TYR A 62 -6.33 26.99 -0.99
N TYR A 63 -6.87 26.14 -1.87
CA TYR A 63 -7.87 26.58 -2.86
C TYR A 63 -9.19 26.98 -2.20
N LEU A 64 -9.63 26.26 -1.17
CA LEU A 64 -10.82 26.63 -0.42
C LEU A 64 -10.67 28.01 0.26
N GLU A 65 -9.50 28.31 0.82
CA GLU A 65 -9.26 29.58 1.52
C GLU A 65 -9.03 30.77 0.57
N ASN A 66 -8.31 30.55 -0.54
CA ASN A 66 -7.82 31.62 -1.40
C ASN A 66 -8.63 31.81 -2.68
N ASP A 67 -9.37 30.79 -3.14
CA ASP A 67 -10.19 30.84 -4.34
C ASP A 67 -11.69 30.73 -4.01
N LYS A 68 -12.32 31.91 -3.93
CA LYS A 68 -13.78 32.02 -3.70
C LYS A 68 -14.60 31.35 -4.81
N SER A 69 -14.11 31.29 -6.04
CA SER A 69 -14.80 30.66 -7.16
C SER A 69 -14.76 29.13 -7.03
N TYR A 70 -13.63 28.59 -6.58
CA TYR A 70 -13.49 27.17 -6.27
C TYR A 70 -14.41 26.73 -5.13
N MET A 71 -14.44 27.51 -4.04
CA MET A 71 -15.37 27.29 -2.93
C MET A 71 -16.84 27.33 -3.39
N GLU A 72 -17.21 28.33 -4.19
CA GLU A 72 -18.58 28.46 -4.71
C GLU A 72 -18.96 27.28 -5.64
N TYR A 73 -18.03 26.82 -6.48
CA TYR A 73 -18.22 25.63 -7.31
C TYR A 73 -18.49 24.38 -6.46
N LEU A 74 -17.70 24.15 -5.40
CA LEU A 74 -17.90 23.04 -4.46
C LEU A 74 -19.26 23.12 -3.76
N ILE A 75 -19.64 24.30 -3.27
CA ILE A 75 -20.93 24.55 -2.62
C ILE A 75 -22.10 24.25 -3.59
N ARG A 76 -21.99 24.68 -4.86
CA ARG A 76 -23.01 24.39 -5.88
C ARG A 76 -23.07 22.90 -6.22
N ARG A 77 -21.92 22.24 -6.36
CA ARG A 77 -21.79 20.82 -6.74
C ARG A 77 -22.27 19.88 -5.64
N ASP A 78 -21.80 20.08 -4.41
CA ASP A 78 -21.97 19.12 -3.32
C ASP A 78 -23.20 19.42 -2.46
N LEU A 79 -23.59 20.70 -2.34
CA LEU A 79 -24.74 21.13 -1.54
C LEU A 79 -25.95 21.55 -2.39
N GLY A 80 -25.81 21.62 -3.72
CA GLY A 80 -26.88 22.07 -4.61
C GLY A 80 -27.30 23.52 -4.37
N TYR A 81 -26.42 24.34 -3.79
CA TYR A 81 -26.74 25.71 -3.45
C TYR A 81 -26.96 26.57 -4.70
N ILE A 82 -28.06 27.30 -4.73
CA ILE A 82 -28.44 28.23 -5.80
C ILE A 82 -28.56 29.62 -5.16
N LYS A 83 -27.85 30.62 -5.70
CA LYS A 83 -27.90 31.97 -5.12
C LYS A 83 -29.29 32.59 -5.34
N PRO A 84 -29.77 33.44 -4.41
CA PRO A 84 -31.01 34.18 -4.61
C PRO A 84 -30.99 34.94 -5.95
N GLY A 85 -31.97 34.64 -6.83
CA GLY A 85 -32.07 35.23 -8.16
C GLY A 85 -31.59 34.34 -9.32
N GLU A 86 -31.01 33.17 -9.04
CA GLU A 86 -30.63 32.18 -10.07
C GLU A 86 -31.75 31.18 -10.33
N ILE A 87 -31.81 30.64 -11.56
CA ILE A 87 -32.83 29.67 -12.01
C ILE A 87 -32.14 28.34 -12.34
N GLU A 88 -32.53 27.26 -11.66
CA GLU A 88 -32.05 25.90 -11.96
C GLU A 88 -32.69 25.38 -13.25
N TYR A 89 -31.87 24.96 -14.22
CA TYR A 89 -32.32 24.26 -15.41
C TYR A 89 -32.03 22.76 -15.30
N ARG A 90 -33.08 21.93 -15.33
CA ARG A 90 -32.94 20.48 -15.39
C ARG A 90 -33.22 20.00 -16.81
N ILE A 91 -32.19 19.50 -17.49
CA ILE A 91 -32.34 18.91 -18.82
C ILE A 91 -32.94 17.52 -18.64
N ILE A 92 -34.23 17.38 -18.95
CA ILE A 92 -34.92 16.09 -18.98
C ILE A 92 -34.70 15.49 -20.38
N SER A 93 -33.79 14.52 -20.48
CA SER A 93 -33.64 13.75 -21.72
C SER A 93 -34.76 12.71 -21.78
N ASN A 94 -35.78 12.98 -22.58
CA ASN A 94 -36.82 11.99 -22.85
C ASN A 94 -36.28 11.05 -23.93
N LYS A 95 -36.11 9.76 -23.58
CA LYS A 95 -35.64 8.72 -24.49
C LYS A 95 -36.76 8.20 -25.37
#